data_AF-A0A0J8QLW6-F1
#
_entry.id   AF-A0A0J8QLW6-F1
#
_cell.length_a   1.000
_cell.length_b   1.000
_cell.length_c   1.000
_cell.angle_alpha   90.00
_cell.angle_beta   90.00
_cell.angle_gamma   90.00
#
_symmetry.space_group_name_H-M   'P 1'
#
loop_
_entity.id
_entity.type
_entity.pdbx_description
1 polymer ?
#
loop_
_entity_poly.entity_id
_entity_poly.type
_entity_poly.pdbx_seq_one_letter_code
_entity_poly.pdbx_strand_id
1 'polypeptide(L)'
;MKRLVGTIKRTSTTFHRSNGASHSQDSLEDTIIKALGDEYLHLPTIVEAAESSPSAAKAAANRLHKYLSKPNSPHEQRQYNAIMLIRILADNPGPTFTRNIDSRFVSSLKILLRDGQDVSVQQILRETLEFLATTKAGDTNLTELNSMWSKEKDKFVKQFGIHPVSEIVCALSELGGILVLTSGLSAFSSKDPTKACIPDTARISSPAIAE
;
A
#
# COMPACT_ATOMS: atom_id res chain seq x y z
N MET A 1 68.29 3.94 27.15
CA MET A 1 68.37 2.74 26.28
C MET A 1 66.96 2.27 25.97
N LYS A 2 66.67 1.99 24.70
CA LYS A 2 65.35 1.68 24.12
C LYS A 2 64.94 0.24 24.46
N ARG A 3 63.69 -0.02 24.86
CA ARG A 3 62.96 -1.27 24.55
C ARG A 3 61.45 -1.00 24.38
N LEU A 4 61.00 -1.21 23.15
CA LEU A 4 59.61 -1.31 22.69
C LEU A 4 59.09 -2.73 22.98
N VAL A 5 57.85 -2.88 23.45
CA VAL A 5 57.01 -4.07 23.20
C VAL A 5 55.54 -3.64 23.15
N GLY A 6 54.82 -4.10 22.14
CA GLY A 6 53.50 -3.64 21.71
C GLY A 6 52.30 -4.36 22.32
N THR A 7 51.14 -3.83 21.89
CA THR A 7 49.73 -4.12 22.19
C THR A 7 49.28 -5.57 21.98
N ILE A 8 48.42 -6.08 22.87
CA ILE A 8 47.47 -7.19 22.57
C ILE A 8 46.06 -6.75 22.96
N LYS A 9 45.20 -6.53 21.96
CA LYS A 9 43.74 -6.46 22.10
C LYS A 9 43.21 -7.89 22.26
N ARG A 10 42.54 -8.18 23.38
CA ARG A 10 41.81 -9.43 23.59
C ARG A 10 40.41 -9.28 23.01
N THR A 11 40.22 -9.77 21.79
CA THR A 11 38.91 -9.88 21.14
C THR A 11 38.15 -11.03 21.80
N SER A 12 37.05 -10.71 22.47
CA SER A 12 36.09 -11.70 22.97
C SER A 12 35.28 -12.25 21.80
N THR A 13 35.62 -13.45 21.36
CA THR A 13 34.82 -14.24 20.42
C THR A 13 33.62 -14.82 21.16
N THR A 14 32.44 -14.24 20.92
CA THR A 14 31.16 -14.82 21.31
C THR A 14 30.92 -16.08 20.49
N PHE A 15 31.07 -17.25 21.13
CA PHE A 15 30.55 -18.51 20.62
C PHE A 15 29.03 -18.50 20.76
N HIS A 16 28.30 -18.33 19.65
CA HIS A 16 26.88 -18.69 19.59
C HIS A 16 26.71 -20.08 19.00
N ARG A 17 26.30 -20.96 19.91
CA ARG A 17 25.76 -22.30 19.77
C ARG A 17 24.76 -22.40 18.61
N SER A 18 24.91 -23.43 17.79
CA SER A 18 23.96 -23.82 16.76
C SER A 18 22.62 -24.23 17.38
N ASN A 19 21.57 -23.52 17.03
CA ASN A 19 20.20 -24.02 17.07
C ASN A 19 19.72 -24.18 15.63
N GLY A 20 19.37 -25.41 15.26
CA GLY A 20 18.73 -25.71 13.99
C GLY A 20 17.32 -25.09 13.90
N ALA A 21 16.93 -24.79 12.67
CA ALA A 21 15.65 -24.26 12.20
C ALA A 21 15.47 -22.72 12.18
N SER A 22 16.23 -21.99 11.36
CA SER A 22 15.90 -20.59 11.02
C SER A 22 16.61 -20.02 9.78
N HIS A 23 16.84 -20.77 8.69
CA HIS A 23 17.56 -20.22 7.53
C HIS A 23 16.68 -19.62 6.42
N SER A 24 15.36 -19.80 6.46
CA SER A 24 14.48 -19.34 5.38
C SER A 24 13.81 -17.99 5.64
N GLN A 25 13.68 -17.59 6.91
CA GLN A 25 12.96 -16.37 7.28
C GLN A 25 13.85 -15.13 7.10
N ASP A 26 15.11 -15.19 7.53
CA ASP A 26 16.06 -14.07 7.39
C ASP A 26 16.29 -13.68 5.92
N SER A 27 16.34 -14.68 5.03
CA SER A 27 16.51 -14.45 3.58
C SER A 27 15.32 -13.74 2.94
N LEU A 28 14.10 -14.01 3.40
CA LEU A 28 12.90 -13.37 2.86
C LEU A 28 12.76 -11.94 3.40
N GLU A 29 13.14 -11.72 4.66
CA GLU A 29 13.15 -10.38 5.25
C GLU A 29 14.09 -9.44 4.50
N ASP A 30 15.30 -9.90 4.17
CA ASP A 30 16.28 -9.13 3.40
C ASP A 30 15.77 -8.81 1.99
N THR A 31 15.11 -9.78 1.34
CA THR A 31 14.54 -9.59 0.00
C THR A 31 13.43 -8.54 0.00
N ILE A 32 12.54 -8.58 1.00
CA ILE A 32 11.48 -7.57 1.16
C ILE A 32 12.07 -6.19 1.46
N ILE A 33 13.08 -6.11 2.33
CA ILE A 33 13.77 -4.84 2.61
C ILE A 33 14.37 -4.24 1.33
N LYS A 34 14.97 -5.09 0.48
CA LYS A 34 15.57 -4.67 -0.78
C LYS A 34 14.53 -4.18 -1.79
N ALA A 35 13.40 -4.89 -1.93
CA ALA A 35 12.28 -4.48 -2.77
C ALA A 35 11.62 -3.17 -2.31
N LEU A 36 11.60 -2.92 -1.00
CA LEU A 36 11.07 -1.68 -0.45
C LEU A 36 12.07 -0.52 -0.55
N GLY A 37 13.37 -0.80 -0.65
CA GLY A 37 14.45 0.16 -0.52
C GLY A 37 14.91 0.88 -1.79
N ASP A 38 14.65 0.32 -2.99
CA ASP A 38 14.76 0.94 -4.33
C ASP A 38 14.91 -0.10 -5.46
N GLU A 39 15.08 -1.40 -5.14
CA GLU A 39 15.23 -2.44 -6.15
C GLU A 39 13.92 -3.22 -6.35
N TYR A 40 13.04 -2.72 -7.22
CA TYR A 40 11.90 -3.48 -7.78
C TYR A 40 12.32 -4.80 -8.47
N LEU A 41 13.63 -5.04 -8.61
CA LEU A 41 14.24 -6.22 -9.18
C LEU A 41 13.84 -7.54 -8.49
N HIS A 42 13.41 -7.51 -7.22
CA HIS A 42 13.08 -8.73 -6.46
C HIS A 42 11.58 -9.02 -6.34
N LEU A 43 10.72 -8.29 -7.07
CA LEU A 43 9.26 -8.50 -7.02
C LEU A 43 8.86 -9.95 -7.37
N PRO A 44 9.35 -10.55 -8.47
CA PRO A 44 9.03 -11.94 -8.79
C PRO A 44 9.39 -12.90 -7.66
N THR A 45 10.56 -12.72 -7.04
CA THR A 45 11.03 -13.54 -5.93
C THR A 45 10.13 -13.44 -4.69
N ILE A 46 9.60 -12.26 -4.38
CA ILE A 46 8.68 -12.07 -3.24
C ILE A 46 7.34 -12.75 -3.50
N VAL A 47 6.83 -12.64 -4.73
CA VAL A 47 5.57 -13.28 -5.13
C VAL A 47 5.73 -14.80 -5.12
N GLU A 48 6.78 -15.34 -5.73
CA GLU A 48 7.12 -16.77 -5.70
C GLU A 48 7.29 -17.28 -4.27
N ALA A 49 7.97 -16.52 -3.40
CA ALA A 49 8.12 -16.90 -2.00
C ALA A 49 6.77 -16.91 -1.27
N ALA A 50 5.91 -15.90 -1.48
CA ALA A 50 4.58 -15.84 -0.86
C ALA A 50 3.64 -16.93 -1.39
N GLU A 51 3.75 -17.30 -2.67
CA GLU A 51 3.05 -18.44 -3.28
C GLU A 51 3.54 -19.78 -2.71
N SER A 52 4.85 -19.91 -2.48
CA SER A 52 5.46 -21.19 -2.08
C SER A 52 4.93 -21.73 -0.74
N SER A 53 4.50 -20.86 0.19
CA SER A 53 3.95 -21.32 1.46
C SER A 53 3.06 -20.30 2.18
N PRO A 54 2.03 -20.79 2.92
CA PRO A 54 1.27 -20.02 3.89
C PRO A 54 2.09 -19.16 4.86
N SER A 55 3.22 -19.70 5.35
CA SER A 55 4.04 -19.03 6.35
C SER A 55 4.81 -17.85 5.75
N ALA A 56 5.27 -17.97 4.50
CA ALA A 56 5.92 -16.90 3.77
C ALA A 56 4.94 -15.74 3.48
N ALA A 57 3.71 -16.05 3.04
CA ALA A 57 2.66 -15.04 2.85
C ALA A 57 2.35 -14.28 4.15
N LYS A 58 2.29 -14.99 5.29
CA LYS A 58 2.11 -14.36 6.61
C LYS A 58 3.29 -13.46 7.00
N ALA A 59 4.52 -13.92 6.77
CA ALA A 59 5.73 -13.12 7.04
C ALA A 59 5.74 -11.83 6.19
N ALA A 60 5.38 -11.94 4.91
CA ALA A 60 5.25 -10.79 4.02
C ALA A 60 4.19 -9.79 4.53
N ALA A 61 2.99 -10.26 4.89
CA ALA A 61 1.94 -9.42 5.44
C ALA A 61 2.38 -8.68 6.72
N ASN A 62 2.97 -9.40 7.69
CA ASN A 62 3.50 -8.79 8.92
C ASN A 62 4.55 -7.71 8.63
N ARG A 63 5.39 -7.94 7.61
CA ARG A 63 6.44 -6.99 7.26
C ARG A 63 5.87 -5.73 6.62
N LEU A 64 4.94 -5.87 5.68
CA LEU A 64 4.23 -4.74 5.06
C LEU A 64 3.49 -3.92 6.11
N HIS A 65 2.79 -4.59 7.03
CA HIS A 65 2.10 -3.93 8.14
C HIS A 65 3.05 -3.06 8.98
N LYS A 66 4.23 -3.56 9.31
CA LYS A 66 5.24 -2.82 10.08
C LYS A 66 5.63 -1.50 9.41
N TYR A 67 5.79 -1.47 8.09
CA TYR A 67 6.11 -0.22 7.37
C TYR A 67 4.93 0.75 7.31
N LEU A 68 3.72 0.24 7.17
CA LEU A 68 2.51 1.05 7.06
C LEU A 68 1.99 1.55 8.41
N SER A 69 2.39 0.91 9.52
CA SER A 69 2.00 1.29 10.88
C SER A 69 2.54 2.65 11.35
N LYS A 70 3.48 3.24 10.59
CA LYS A 70 4.11 4.54 10.91
C LYS A 70 3.66 5.58 9.87
N PRO A 71 2.54 6.32 10.09
CA PRO A 71 2.00 7.24 9.08
C PRO A 71 2.95 8.40 8.72
N ASN A 72 3.82 8.80 9.64
CA ASN A 72 4.78 9.90 9.47
C ASN A 72 6.22 9.39 9.28
N SER A 73 6.38 8.29 8.54
CA SER A 73 7.70 7.72 8.27
C SER A 73 8.47 8.65 7.32
N PRO A 74 9.75 8.99 7.59
CA PRO A 74 10.61 9.77 6.67
C PRO A 74 11.08 8.95 5.45
N HIS A 75 10.34 7.89 5.13
CA HIS A 75 10.66 6.92 4.09
C HIS A 75 9.37 6.60 3.32
N GLU A 76 8.72 7.64 2.78
CA GLU A 76 7.47 7.54 2.03
C GLU A 76 7.56 6.54 0.86
N GLN A 77 8.72 6.47 0.20
CA GLN A 77 8.98 5.50 -0.87
C GLN A 77 8.77 4.04 -0.42
N ARG A 78 9.15 3.70 0.82
CA ARG A 78 8.94 2.35 1.36
C ARG A 78 7.46 2.07 1.60
N GLN A 79 6.68 3.08 1.98
CA GLN A 79 5.24 2.93 2.18
C GLN A 79 4.52 2.78 0.84
N TYR A 80 4.88 3.60 -0.14
CA TYR A 80 4.39 3.48 -1.51
C TYR A 80 4.66 2.07 -2.07
N ASN A 81 5.91 1.60 -1.99
CA ASN A 81 6.30 0.27 -2.42
C ASN A 81 5.54 -0.83 -1.67
N ALA A 82 5.30 -0.66 -0.36
CA ALA A 82 4.53 -1.60 0.43
C ALA A 82 3.06 -1.68 -0.02
N ILE A 83 2.43 -0.55 -0.36
CA ILE A 83 1.06 -0.52 -0.89
C ILE A 83 0.99 -1.19 -2.26
N MET A 84 1.97 -0.95 -3.13
CA MET A 84 2.08 -1.65 -4.42
C MET A 84 2.19 -3.16 -4.25
N LEU A 85 3.01 -3.62 -3.29
CA LEU A 85 3.12 -5.05 -2.98
C LEU A 85 1.82 -5.65 -2.42
N ILE A 86 1.03 -4.91 -1.63
CA ILE A 86 -0.30 -5.37 -1.20
C ILE A 86 -1.18 -5.67 -2.41
N ARG A 87 -1.20 -4.76 -3.40
CA ARG A 87 -2.01 -4.93 -4.61
C ARG A 87 -1.60 -6.20 -5.37
N ILE A 88 -0.30 -6.38 -5.60
CA ILE A 88 0.25 -7.54 -6.32
C ILE A 88 -0.04 -8.82 -5.54
N LEU A 89 0.22 -8.84 -4.22
CA LEU A 89 0.03 -10.05 -3.40
C LEU A 89 -1.45 -10.42 -3.21
N ALA A 90 -2.36 -9.45 -3.28
CA ALA A 90 -3.80 -9.68 -3.28
C ALA A 90 -4.32 -10.21 -4.64
N ASP A 91 -3.57 -10.03 -5.72
CA ASP A 91 -3.81 -10.74 -6.98
C ASP A 91 -3.17 -12.11 -6.97
N ASN A 92 -1.92 -12.19 -6.51
CA ASN A 92 -1.15 -13.41 -6.49
C ASN A 92 -0.16 -13.40 -5.30
N PRO A 93 -0.37 -14.24 -4.27
CA PRO A 93 -1.17 -15.47 -4.25
C PRO A 93 -2.66 -15.29 -3.90
N GLY A 94 -3.16 -14.06 -3.78
CA GLY A 94 -4.57 -13.78 -3.50
C GLY A 94 -4.98 -14.24 -2.09
N PRO A 95 -5.97 -15.15 -1.94
CA PRO A 95 -6.49 -15.59 -0.63
C PRO A 95 -5.43 -16.05 0.37
N THR A 96 -4.33 -16.63 -0.10
CA THR A 96 -3.21 -17.07 0.75
C THR A 96 -2.56 -15.89 1.47
N PHE A 97 -2.50 -14.73 0.82
CA PHE A 97 -2.01 -13.47 1.38
C PHE A 97 -3.12 -12.72 2.12
N THR A 98 -4.28 -12.49 1.50
CA THR A 98 -5.33 -11.60 2.03
C THR A 98 -5.89 -12.06 3.37
N ARG A 99 -5.92 -13.36 3.66
CA ARG A 99 -6.26 -13.90 4.99
C ARG A 99 -5.37 -13.41 6.14
N ASN A 100 -4.21 -12.84 5.84
CA ASN A 100 -3.29 -12.28 6.83
C ASN A 100 -3.48 -10.76 7.02
N ILE A 101 -4.43 -10.13 6.32
CA ILE A 101 -4.82 -8.74 6.56
C ILE A 101 -5.78 -8.72 7.76
N ASP A 102 -5.19 -8.71 8.95
CA ASP A 102 -5.94 -8.72 10.20
C ASP A 102 -6.43 -7.32 10.61
N SER A 103 -7.18 -7.25 11.70
CA SER A 103 -7.74 -5.99 12.22
C SER A 103 -6.68 -4.96 12.60
N ARG A 104 -5.47 -5.39 12.98
CA ARG A 104 -4.34 -4.48 13.26
C ARG A 104 -3.81 -3.89 11.97
N PHE A 105 -3.71 -4.70 10.92
CA PHE A 105 -3.36 -4.25 9.58
C PHE A 105 -4.37 -3.21 9.09
N VAL A 106 -5.67 -3.53 9.13
CA VAL A 106 -6.76 -2.61 8.73
C VAL A 106 -6.69 -1.30 9.52
N SER A 107 -6.44 -1.38 10.83
CA SER A 107 -6.30 -0.19 11.69
C SER A 107 -5.13 0.69 11.27
N SER A 108 -3.98 0.11 10.94
CA SER A 108 -2.83 0.87 10.44
C SER A 108 -3.07 1.50 9.08
N LEU A 109 -3.74 0.80 8.15
CA LEU A 109 -4.13 1.39 6.86
C LEU A 109 -5.08 2.57 7.04
N LYS A 110 -6.05 2.46 7.97
CA LYS A 110 -6.96 3.56 8.29
C LYS A 110 -6.23 4.78 8.85
N ILE A 111 -5.27 4.57 9.75
CA ILE A 111 -4.45 5.65 10.30
C ILE A 111 -3.62 6.29 9.17
N LEU A 112 -2.95 5.48 8.34
CA LEU A 112 -2.18 5.98 7.20
C LEU A 112 -3.04 6.79 6.21
N LEU A 113 -4.27 6.36 5.96
CA LEU A 113 -5.21 7.03 5.08
C LEU A 113 -5.62 8.44 5.58
N ARG A 114 -5.68 8.64 6.90
CA ARG A 114 -6.12 9.89 7.53
C ARG A 114 -4.97 10.82 7.90
N ASP A 115 -3.94 10.23 8.48
CA ASP A 115 -2.86 10.94 9.16
C ASP A 115 -1.53 10.86 8.37
N GLY A 116 -1.50 10.15 7.24
CA GLY A 116 -0.30 10.05 6.40
C GLY A 116 0.14 11.41 5.88
N GLN A 117 1.43 11.71 5.93
CA GLN A 117 1.95 13.00 5.47
C GLN A 117 2.07 13.12 3.96
N ASP A 118 2.42 12.02 3.30
CA ASP A 118 2.68 12.02 1.86
C ASP A 118 1.40 11.80 1.05
N VAL A 119 1.12 12.75 0.15
CA VAL A 119 -0.09 12.76 -0.68
C VAL A 119 -0.07 11.59 -1.67
N SER A 120 1.10 11.23 -2.20
CA SER A 120 1.21 10.13 -3.18
C SER A 120 0.93 8.77 -2.53
N VAL A 121 1.42 8.56 -1.30
CA VAL A 121 1.14 7.36 -0.48
C VAL A 121 -0.34 7.27 -0.14
N GLN A 122 -0.97 8.37 0.27
CA GLN A 122 -2.41 8.38 0.52
C GLN A 122 -3.22 8.12 -0.76
N GLN A 123 -2.79 8.66 -1.89
CA GLN A 123 -3.47 8.50 -3.17
C GLN A 123 -3.42 7.04 -3.64
N ILE A 124 -2.23 6.44 -3.69
CA ILE A 124 -2.09 5.03 -4.09
C ILE A 124 -2.80 4.09 -3.11
N LEU A 125 -2.89 4.46 -1.83
CA LEU A 125 -3.67 3.72 -0.85
C LEU A 125 -5.16 3.75 -1.18
N ARG A 126 -5.74 4.91 -1.49
CA ARG A 126 -7.15 5.04 -1.90
C ARG A 126 -7.45 4.19 -3.13
N GLU A 127 -6.58 4.25 -4.14
CA GLU A 127 -6.71 3.46 -5.36
C GLU A 127 -6.63 1.96 -5.08
N THR A 128 -5.71 1.54 -4.22
CA THR A 128 -5.55 0.13 -3.84
C THR A 128 -6.77 -0.37 -3.06
N LEU A 129 -7.32 0.43 -2.13
CA LEU A 129 -8.53 0.07 -1.40
C LEU A 129 -9.75 -0.02 -2.32
N GLU A 130 -9.87 0.88 -3.30
CA GLU A 130 -10.94 0.81 -4.30
C GLU A 130 -10.81 -0.41 -5.20
N PHE A 131 -9.60 -0.72 -5.66
CA PHE A 131 -9.31 -1.93 -6.42
C PHE A 131 -9.71 -3.20 -5.64
N LEU A 132 -9.32 -3.31 -4.37
CA LEU A 132 -9.66 -4.46 -3.53
C LEU A 132 -11.19 -4.56 -3.31
N ALA A 133 -11.86 -3.44 -3.05
CA ALA A 133 -13.30 -3.44 -2.81
C ALA A 133 -14.12 -3.81 -4.05
N THR A 134 -13.65 -3.46 -5.26
CA THR A 134 -14.38 -3.68 -6.52
C THR A 134 -13.99 -5.00 -7.17
N THR A 135 -12.70 -5.26 -7.32
CA THR A 135 -12.16 -6.42 -8.07
C THR A 135 -12.06 -7.67 -7.19
N LYS A 136 -11.94 -7.50 -5.87
CA LYS A 136 -11.86 -8.61 -4.90
C LYS A 136 -13.08 -8.68 -3.98
N ALA A 137 -14.24 -8.20 -4.43
CA ALA A 137 -15.48 -8.20 -3.65
C ALA A 137 -15.91 -9.59 -3.12
N GLY A 138 -15.54 -10.67 -3.83
CA GLY A 138 -15.81 -12.05 -3.42
C GLY A 138 -14.84 -12.62 -2.37
N ASP A 139 -13.75 -11.93 -2.06
CA ASP A 139 -12.79 -12.38 -1.05
C ASP A 139 -13.25 -12.02 0.36
N THR A 140 -13.80 -13.01 1.07
CA THR A 140 -14.33 -12.84 2.44
C THR A 140 -13.25 -12.37 3.44
N ASN A 141 -11.97 -12.61 3.17
CA ASN A 141 -10.88 -12.14 4.04
C ASN A 141 -10.78 -10.61 4.06
N LEU A 142 -11.28 -9.93 3.03
CA LEU A 142 -11.22 -8.47 2.90
C LEU A 142 -12.45 -7.76 3.47
N THR A 143 -13.38 -8.48 4.10
CA THR A 143 -14.65 -7.91 4.60
C THR A 143 -14.42 -6.74 5.56
N GLU A 144 -13.50 -6.88 6.52
CA GLU A 144 -13.20 -5.81 7.47
C GLU A 144 -12.54 -4.60 6.79
N LEU A 145 -11.61 -4.85 5.86
CA LEU A 145 -10.95 -3.82 5.06
C LEU A 145 -11.96 -3.04 4.20
N ASN A 146 -12.85 -3.74 3.51
CA ASN A 146 -13.86 -3.15 2.65
C ASN A 146 -14.88 -2.34 3.47
N SER A 147 -15.27 -2.82 4.65
CA SER A 147 -16.14 -2.06 5.57
C SER A 147 -15.47 -0.78 6.05
N MET A 148 -14.17 -0.83 6.38
CA MET A 148 -13.39 0.35 6.75
C MET A 148 -13.33 1.34 5.58
N TRP A 149 -12.95 0.87 4.39
CA TRP A 149 -12.84 1.73 3.20
C TRP A 149 -14.16 2.43 2.85
N SER A 150 -15.29 1.70 2.85
CA SER A 150 -16.61 2.29 2.60
C SER A 150 -16.93 3.44 3.56
N LYS A 151 -16.63 3.29 4.85
CA LYS A 151 -16.88 4.34 5.85
C LYS A 151 -15.99 5.55 5.65
N GLU A 152 -14.74 5.36 5.22
CA GLU A 152 -13.83 6.48 4.93
C GLU A 152 -14.23 7.20 3.64
N LYS A 153 -14.70 6.48 2.60
CA LYS A 153 -15.27 7.08 1.39
C LYS A 153 -16.44 8.00 1.72
N ASP A 154 -17.40 7.52 2.52
CA ASP A 154 -18.57 8.31 2.91
C ASP A 154 -18.17 9.58 3.66
N LYS A 155 -17.15 9.51 4.51
CA LYS A 155 -16.62 10.68 5.23
C LYS A 155 -15.96 11.67 4.28
N PHE A 156 -15.18 11.18 3.32
CA PHE A 156 -14.52 12.02 2.34
C PHE A 156 -15.54 12.78 1.47
N VAL A 157 -16.57 12.09 0.99
CA VAL A 157 -17.66 12.71 0.22
C VAL A 157 -18.43 13.73 1.06
N LYS A 158 -18.72 13.42 2.34
CA LYS A 158 -19.40 14.37 3.23
C LYS A 158 -18.56 15.62 3.53
N GLN A 159 -17.25 15.46 3.62
CA GLN A 159 -16.35 16.55 3.99
C GLN A 159 -15.98 17.44 2.79
N PHE A 160 -15.76 16.84 1.61
CA PHE A 160 -15.21 17.53 0.45
C PHE A 160 -16.16 17.58 -0.76
N GLY A 161 -17.27 16.83 -0.74
CA GLY A 161 -18.22 16.77 -1.87
C GLY A 161 -17.69 16.04 -3.11
N ILE A 162 -16.49 15.45 -3.03
CA ILE A 162 -15.78 14.82 -4.16
C ILE A 162 -15.55 13.35 -3.83
N HIS A 163 -15.63 12.48 -4.84
CA HIS A 163 -15.34 11.05 -4.66
C HIS A 163 -13.81 10.84 -4.59
N PRO A 164 -13.28 10.06 -3.63
CA PRO A 164 -11.83 9.96 -3.38
C PRO A 164 -10.98 9.35 -4.52
N VAL A 165 -11.61 8.91 -5.62
CA VAL A 165 -10.96 8.26 -6.77
C VAL A 165 -11.44 8.85 -8.11
N SER A 166 -12.23 9.94 -8.10
CA SER A 166 -12.90 10.45 -9.32
C SER A 166 -11.96 10.99 -10.39
N GLU A 167 -10.77 11.48 -10.03
CA GLU A 167 -9.89 12.14 -11.00
C GLU A 167 -9.21 11.17 -11.98
N ILE A 168 -9.08 9.88 -11.64
CA ILE A 168 -8.35 8.90 -12.47
C ILE A 168 -9.26 7.85 -13.12
N VAL A 169 -10.41 7.52 -12.53
CA VAL A 169 -11.39 6.64 -13.21
C VAL A 169 -11.87 7.28 -14.52
N CYS A 170 -11.97 8.61 -14.57
CA CYS A 170 -12.21 9.35 -15.82
C CYS A 170 -11.00 9.25 -16.79
N ALA A 171 -9.77 9.47 -16.31
CA ALA A 171 -8.57 9.45 -17.16
C ALA A 171 -8.28 8.06 -17.77
N LEU A 172 -8.58 6.97 -17.05
CA LEU A 172 -8.43 5.61 -17.57
C LEU A 172 -9.59 5.18 -18.49
N SER A 173 -10.73 5.88 -18.46
CA SER A 173 -11.81 5.67 -19.43
C SER A 173 -11.56 6.37 -20.77
N GLU A 174 -10.77 7.45 -20.78
CA GLU A 174 -10.42 8.21 -21.99
C GLU A 174 -9.25 7.60 -22.76
N LEU A 175 -8.37 6.86 -22.10
CA LEU A 175 -7.30 6.08 -22.73
C LEU A 175 -7.84 4.70 -23.14
N GLY A 176 -8.54 4.68 -24.28
CA GLY A 176 -9.14 3.50 -24.86
C GLY A 176 -8.25 2.25 -24.83
N GLY A 177 -8.75 1.23 -24.14
CA GLY A 177 -8.54 -0.18 -24.46
C GLY A 177 -7.20 -0.78 -24.04
N ILE A 178 -7.11 -1.30 -22.82
CA ILE A 178 -6.63 -2.66 -22.54
C ILE A 178 -7.50 -3.24 -21.42
N LEU A 179 -8.20 -4.29 -21.81
CA LEU A 179 -9.06 -5.23 -21.08
C LEU A 179 -8.90 -5.26 -19.54
N VAL A 180 -9.86 -4.68 -18.80
CA VAL A 180 -10.22 -5.18 -17.45
C VAL A 180 -11.72 -5.37 -17.40
N LEU A 181 -12.10 -6.60 -17.09
CA LEU A 181 -13.44 -7.18 -17.12
C LEU A 181 -14.46 -6.34 -16.33
N THR A 182 -15.25 -5.55 -17.04
CA THR A 182 -16.49 -4.97 -16.50
C THR A 182 -17.58 -6.05 -16.58
N SER A 183 -17.91 -6.64 -15.44
CA SER A 183 -19.15 -7.39 -15.28
C SER A 183 -19.67 -7.09 -13.88
N GLY A 184 -20.50 -6.05 -13.77
CA GLY A 184 -21.27 -5.79 -12.54
C GLY A 184 -21.27 -4.36 -12.01
N LEU A 185 -21.35 -3.34 -12.86
CA LEU A 185 -21.93 -2.05 -12.43
C LEU A 185 -23.37 -1.96 -12.93
N SER A 186 -24.30 -2.59 -12.20
CA SER A 186 -25.72 -2.32 -12.38
C SER A 186 -26.09 -1.02 -11.68
N ALA A 187 -26.35 -0.01 -12.51
CA ALA A 187 -27.26 1.12 -12.31
C ALA A 187 -26.96 2.11 -11.15
N PHE A 188 -26.12 3.10 -11.43
CA PHE A 188 -26.35 4.45 -10.91
C PHE A 188 -27.15 5.23 -11.96
N SER A 189 -28.47 5.25 -11.80
CA SER A 189 -29.36 6.08 -12.60
C SER A 189 -29.25 7.53 -12.11
N SER A 190 -28.45 8.34 -12.80
CA SER A 190 -28.67 9.78 -12.83
C SER A 190 -28.26 10.32 -14.19
N LYS A 191 -29.18 11.07 -14.78
CA LYS A 191 -29.06 11.72 -16.09
C LYS A 191 -27.74 12.51 -16.20
N ASP A 192 -27.12 12.38 -17.37
CA ASP A 192 -26.04 13.19 -17.94
C ASP A 192 -24.65 13.08 -17.27
N PRO A 193 -23.80 12.14 -17.73
CA PRO A 193 -22.41 11.99 -17.28
C PRO A 193 -21.44 13.08 -17.78
N THR A 194 -21.88 14.02 -18.62
CA THR A 194 -21.01 15.07 -19.19
C THR A 194 -20.93 16.35 -18.34
N LYS A 195 -21.71 16.47 -17.24
CA LYS A 195 -21.68 17.66 -16.38
C LYS A 195 -20.74 17.57 -15.17
N ALA A 196 -20.18 16.41 -14.86
CA ALA A 196 -19.31 16.23 -13.69
C ALA A 196 -17.83 16.56 -13.94
N CYS A 197 -17.43 16.76 -15.20
CA CYS A 197 -16.06 17.06 -15.61
C CYS A 197 -15.99 18.45 -16.26
N ILE A 198 -16.32 19.50 -15.52
CA ILE A 198 -15.82 20.85 -15.83
C ILE A 198 -15.18 21.37 -14.56
N PRO A 199 -13.85 21.55 -14.50
CA PRO A 199 -13.25 22.28 -13.40
C PRO A 199 -13.76 23.73 -13.46
N ASP A 200 -14.44 24.17 -12.39
CA ASP A 200 -14.90 25.54 -12.24
C ASP A 200 -13.71 26.46 -11.95
N THR A 201 -12.90 26.73 -12.97
CA THR A 201 -11.78 27.69 -12.95
C THR A 201 -12.24 29.09 -13.37
N ALA A 202 -13.43 29.52 -12.94
CA ALA A 202 -13.91 30.87 -13.22
C ALA A 202 -14.67 31.49 -12.03
N ARG A 203 -13.98 31.66 -10.89
CA ARG A 203 -14.41 32.62 -9.86
C ARG A 203 -13.25 33.21 -9.06
N ILE A 204 -12.32 33.85 -9.75
CA ILE A 204 -11.54 34.95 -9.17
C ILE A 204 -12.12 36.23 -9.78
N SER A 205 -13.12 36.77 -9.08
CA SER A 205 -13.69 38.08 -9.32
C SER A 205 -12.62 39.14 -9.10
N SER A 206 -12.22 39.80 -10.19
CA SER A 206 -11.50 41.07 -10.19
C SER A 206 -12.35 42.16 -9.54
N PRO A 207 -11.84 42.97 -8.60
CA PRO A 207 -12.57 44.14 -8.14
C PRO A 207 -12.47 45.26 -9.19
N ALA A 208 -13.61 45.65 -9.73
CA ALA A 208 -13.75 46.89 -10.48
C ALA A 208 -13.50 48.07 -9.53
N ILE A 209 -12.49 48.89 -9.84
CA ILE A 209 -12.35 50.23 -9.28
C ILE A 209 -13.12 51.17 -10.22
N ALA A 210 -14.18 51.76 -9.69
CA ALA A 210 -14.88 52.91 -10.26
C ALA A 210 -15.10 53.91 -9.11
N GLU A 211 -14.27 54.95 -9.08
CA GLU A 211 -14.57 56.40 -9.00
C GLU A 211 -13.29 57.18 -8.69
#